data_AF-A0A6P0K514-F1
#
_entry.id   AF-A0A6P0K514-F1
#
_cell.length_a   1.000
_cell.length_b   1.000
_cell.length_c   1.000
_cell.angle_alpha   90.00
_cell.angle_beta   90.00
_cell.angle_gamma   90.00
#
_symmetry.space_group_name_H-M   'P 1'
#
loop_
_entity.id
_entity.type
_entity.pdbx_description
1 polymer ?
#
loop_
_entity_poly.entity_id
_entity_poly.type
_entity_poly.pdbx_seq_one_letter_code
_entity_poly.pdbx_strand_id
1 'polypeptide(L)'
;MSEASPINDIAPQPLPLHELLSRLLESEKVSHRHPLPMMGTLQEVNKSLERRPLLDLINASLRGIGQVAFANNPISGLLIILAVFIQSPWVALMLIVGVVAATLTAYWMHLDNPSVRNGIFGFNGALVGLAFGTFSSWGNDGINLLWLLVVAIGAALSTILMQYIGPWMAVNLKLPAMGMPFQIVALLILAIALYIPQPFLQLGAPPPFPNPADSLDGMGILSALLIGVAQIFFTGAMVSAIIIIIAMALCSPMGALVAVLGCAIGLLTGILLGVDLNLLYAGLWGYNSALTAIAIGGIFYTPNLRSILVASAGALVTALMGWLLSLVMTPLGLPILAIPFHLGTYVCFLVLQRSLSSLVPVAPYSIASPEEHRFRYLTAKDVISAFRRQLRGAMQGKHHKVLFDQAPQELKGDLRYIFDAIDRDHSGSLSLQELRYHFQQAEHPLS
;
A
#
# COMPACT_ATOMS: atom_id res chain seq x y z
N MET A 1 -5.66 62.09 -13.10
CA MET A 1 -6.39 61.30 -12.10
C MET A 1 -6.67 59.93 -12.69
N SER A 2 -5.94 58.92 -12.24
CA SER A 2 -6.26 57.51 -12.40
C SER A 2 -5.62 56.84 -11.19
N GLU A 3 -6.45 56.51 -10.21
CA GLU A 3 -6.06 56.05 -8.88
C GLU A 3 -5.52 54.64 -8.93
N ALA A 4 -4.40 54.44 -8.22
CA ALA A 4 -3.82 53.13 -7.95
C ALA A 4 -4.69 52.37 -6.93
N SER A 5 -4.96 51.10 -7.23
CA SER A 5 -5.62 50.15 -6.34
C SER A 5 -4.77 49.89 -5.08
N PRO A 6 -5.36 49.87 -3.87
CA PRO A 6 -4.63 49.54 -2.66
C PRO A 6 -4.43 48.02 -2.57
N ILE A 7 -3.19 47.61 -2.30
CA ILE A 7 -2.82 46.26 -1.89
C ILE A 7 -3.49 46.02 -0.53
N ASN A 8 -4.48 45.13 -0.49
CA ASN A 8 -5.04 44.64 0.77
C ASN A 8 -4.00 43.75 1.48
N ASP A 9 -3.55 44.19 2.65
CA ASP A 9 -2.93 43.35 3.67
C ASP A 9 -3.97 42.35 4.20
N ILE A 10 -4.13 41.22 3.50
CA ILE A 10 -4.95 40.11 3.99
C ILE A 10 -4.11 39.35 5.01
N ALA A 11 -4.42 39.54 6.29
CA ALA A 11 -3.89 38.68 7.35
C ALA A 11 -4.18 37.20 6.99
N PRO A 12 -3.17 36.30 7.06
CA PRO A 12 -3.35 34.92 6.67
C PRO A 12 -4.47 34.26 7.49
N GLN A 13 -5.36 33.54 6.82
CA GLN A 13 -6.43 32.82 7.49
C GLN A 13 -5.85 31.73 8.40
N PRO A 14 -6.41 31.53 9.61
CA PRO A 14 -5.92 30.53 10.55
C PRO A 14 -6.18 29.14 9.99
N LEU A 15 -5.10 28.43 9.65
CA LEU A 15 -5.18 27.06 9.16
C LEU A 15 -5.74 26.13 10.27
N PRO A 16 -6.57 25.14 9.93
CA PRO A 16 -6.91 24.06 10.84
C PRO A 16 -5.65 23.39 11.39
N LEU A 17 -5.69 22.95 12.66
CA LEU A 17 -4.54 22.33 13.33
C LEU A 17 -3.89 21.22 12.49
N HIS A 18 -4.69 20.40 11.81
CA HIS A 18 -4.17 19.29 11.01
C HIS A 18 -3.40 19.74 9.75
N GLU A 19 -3.76 20.89 9.17
CA GLU A 19 -3.11 21.45 7.97
C GLU A 19 -1.82 22.22 8.34
N LEU A 20 -1.83 22.86 9.49
CA LEU A 20 -0.64 23.39 10.17
C LEU A 20 0.41 22.30 10.42
N LEU A 21 -0.04 21.15 10.91
CA LEU A 21 0.80 20.00 11.15
C LEU A 21 1.34 19.40 9.85
N SER A 22 0.55 19.32 8.78
CA SER A 22 1.04 18.81 7.49
C SER A 22 2.11 19.71 6.88
N ARG A 23 1.99 21.04 6.97
CA ARG A 23 3.02 21.97 6.47
C ARG A 23 4.32 21.91 7.27
N LEU A 24 4.23 21.91 8.60
CA LEU A 24 5.42 21.71 9.46
C LEU A 24 6.13 20.39 9.14
N LEU A 25 5.38 19.34 8.78
CA LEU A 25 5.92 18.05 8.38
C LEU A 25 6.48 17.99 6.96
N GLU A 26 5.96 18.80 6.04
CA GLU A 26 6.53 18.96 4.68
C GLU A 26 7.86 19.72 4.69
N SER A 27 8.04 20.64 5.63
CA SER A 27 9.22 21.53 5.69
C SER A 27 10.53 20.80 6.00
N GLU A 28 10.47 19.65 6.67
CA GLU A 28 11.65 18.88 7.00
C GLU A 28 11.94 17.92 5.83
N LYS A 29 12.93 18.26 5.00
CA LYS A 29 13.55 17.29 4.08
C LYS A 29 14.37 16.28 4.89
N VAL A 30 13.73 15.53 5.79
CA VAL A 30 14.44 14.48 6.50
C VAL A 30 14.65 13.33 5.54
N SER A 31 15.83 13.30 4.93
CA SER A 31 16.34 12.09 4.32
C SER A 31 16.49 11.06 5.44
N HIS A 32 15.47 10.26 5.70
CA HIS A 32 15.66 9.01 6.43
C HIS A 32 16.63 8.17 5.60
N ARG A 33 17.92 8.22 5.94
CA ARG A 33 18.94 7.47 5.21
C ARG A 33 18.78 6.00 5.58
N HIS A 34 18.25 5.23 4.64
CA HIS A 34 18.25 3.78 4.78
C HIS A 34 19.68 3.25 4.87
N PRO A 35 19.91 2.12 5.55
CA PRO A 35 21.25 1.56 5.71
C PRO A 35 21.90 1.16 4.38
N LEU A 36 21.08 0.84 3.36
CA LEU A 36 21.53 0.57 2.00
C LEU A 36 20.91 1.60 1.03
N PRO A 37 21.67 2.03 -0.01
CA PRO A 37 21.21 3.04 -0.96
C PRO A 37 20.04 2.57 -1.84
N MET A 38 19.82 1.26 -1.92
CA MET A 38 18.79 0.62 -2.73
C MET A 38 17.44 0.42 -1.99
N MET A 39 17.38 0.79 -0.71
CA MET A 39 16.20 0.60 0.13
C MET A 39 15.19 1.74 0.03
N GLY A 40 13.98 1.49 0.55
CA GLY A 40 12.91 2.48 0.54
C GLY A 40 12.23 2.59 -0.82
N THR A 41 11.66 3.75 -1.11
CA THR A 41 10.86 3.96 -2.33
C THR A 41 11.67 4.46 -3.53
N LEU A 42 12.95 4.82 -3.35
CA LEU A 42 13.84 5.30 -4.42
C LEU A 42 13.24 6.42 -5.29
N GLN A 43 12.54 7.40 -4.71
CA GLN A 43 11.85 8.46 -5.47
C GLN A 43 12.78 9.30 -6.37
N GLU A 44 14.07 9.41 -6.03
CA GLU A 44 15.04 10.09 -6.88
C GLU A 44 15.23 9.41 -8.25
N VAL A 45 15.01 8.09 -8.32
CA VAL A 45 15.00 7.35 -9.60
C VAL A 45 13.86 7.85 -10.50
N ASN A 46 12.64 8.06 -9.95
CA ASN A 46 11.51 8.60 -10.71
C ASN A 46 11.86 9.97 -11.33
N LYS A 47 12.43 10.87 -10.54
CA LYS A 47 12.83 12.21 -11.02
C LYS A 47 13.91 12.13 -12.10
N SER A 48 14.89 11.24 -11.94
CA SER A 48 15.99 11.09 -12.89
C SER A 48 15.57 10.54 -14.26
N LEU A 49 14.51 9.72 -14.28
CA LEU A 49 14.02 9.04 -15.49
C LEU A 49 12.87 9.76 -16.18
N GLU A 50 12.33 10.83 -15.58
CA GLU A 50 11.15 11.56 -16.07
C GLU A 50 11.24 11.98 -17.55
N ARG A 51 12.44 12.33 -18.02
CA ARG A 51 12.66 12.78 -19.41
C ARG A 51 13.04 11.66 -20.38
N ARG A 52 13.01 10.39 -19.94
CA ARG A 52 13.46 9.22 -20.70
C ARG A 52 12.30 8.21 -20.82
N PRO A 53 11.42 8.34 -21.82
CA PRO A 53 10.12 7.67 -21.83
C PRO A 53 10.20 6.14 -21.72
N LEU A 54 11.13 5.50 -22.43
CA LEU A 54 11.32 4.05 -22.34
C LEU A 54 11.78 3.59 -20.95
N LEU A 55 12.73 4.32 -20.34
CA LEU A 55 13.23 3.99 -19.01
C LEU A 55 12.20 4.31 -17.93
N ASP A 56 11.41 5.37 -18.12
CA ASP A 56 10.29 5.73 -17.25
C ASP A 56 9.22 4.62 -17.26
N LEU A 57 8.87 4.10 -18.44
CA LEU A 57 7.96 2.96 -18.58
C LEU A 57 8.48 1.72 -17.85
N ILE A 58 9.75 1.36 -18.04
CA ILE A 58 10.37 0.21 -17.37
C ILE A 58 10.33 0.40 -15.85
N ASN A 59 10.73 1.57 -15.36
CA ASN A 59 10.73 1.90 -13.93
C ASN A 59 9.31 1.88 -13.34
N ALA A 60 8.33 2.48 -14.01
CA ALA A 60 6.93 2.47 -13.60
C ALA A 60 6.36 1.05 -13.56
N SER A 61 6.70 0.20 -14.54
CA SER A 61 6.31 -1.20 -14.57
C SER A 61 6.95 -2.00 -13.42
N LEU A 62 8.25 -1.85 -13.17
CA LEU A 62 8.92 -2.51 -12.04
C LEU A 62 8.31 -2.10 -10.70
N ARG A 63 8.01 -0.81 -10.51
CA ARG A 63 7.29 -0.32 -9.33
C ARG A 63 5.89 -0.92 -9.24
N GLY A 64 5.17 -1.01 -10.35
CA GLY A 64 3.86 -1.65 -10.42
C GLY A 64 3.89 -3.11 -9.94
N ILE A 65 4.94 -3.86 -10.26
CA ILE A 65 5.12 -5.22 -9.75
C ILE A 65 5.31 -5.22 -8.23
N GLY A 66 6.16 -4.35 -7.70
CA GLY A 66 6.35 -4.24 -6.25
C GLY A 66 5.09 -3.79 -5.50
N GLN A 67 4.28 -2.92 -6.10
CA GLN A 67 3.04 -2.40 -5.52
C GLN A 67 1.98 -3.49 -5.24
N VAL A 68 2.08 -4.67 -5.86
CA VAL A 68 1.23 -5.82 -5.52
C VAL A 68 1.32 -6.17 -4.02
N ALA A 69 2.50 -6.02 -3.42
CA ALA A 69 2.73 -6.18 -1.98
C ALA A 69 3.00 -4.84 -1.28
N PHE A 70 2.49 -3.73 -1.84
CA PHE A 70 2.69 -2.35 -1.36
C PHE A 70 4.17 -1.89 -1.33
N ALA A 71 5.04 -2.52 -2.11
CA ALA A 71 6.46 -2.19 -2.19
C ALA A 71 6.77 -1.29 -3.40
N ASN A 72 6.73 0.04 -3.21
CA ASN A 72 7.03 1.00 -4.28
C ASN A 72 8.55 1.13 -4.55
N ASN A 73 9.20 0.06 -5.02
CA ASN A 73 10.62 0.03 -5.31
C ASN A 73 10.90 -0.77 -6.60
N PRO A 74 11.59 -0.20 -7.60
CA PRO A 74 11.85 -0.87 -8.88
C PRO A 74 12.80 -2.07 -8.75
N ILE A 75 13.72 -2.07 -7.79
CA ILE A 75 14.62 -3.21 -7.53
C ILE A 75 13.84 -4.35 -6.89
N SER A 76 12.92 -4.05 -5.96
CA SER A 76 11.99 -5.05 -5.43
C SER A 76 11.15 -5.69 -6.55
N GLY A 77 10.62 -4.89 -7.48
CA GLY A 77 9.91 -5.40 -8.65
C GLY A 77 10.75 -6.32 -9.53
N LEU A 78 12.02 -5.98 -9.75
CA LEU A 78 12.95 -6.81 -10.51
C LEU A 78 13.24 -8.15 -9.83
N LEU A 79 13.46 -8.13 -8.51
CA LEU A 79 13.65 -9.36 -7.72
C LEU A 79 12.40 -10.24 -7.72
N ILE A 80 11.20 -9.65 -7.71
CA ILE A 80 9.94 -10.38 -7.84
C ILE A 80 9.83 -11.04 -9.22
N ILE A 81 10.18 -10.34 -10.31
CA ILE A 81 10.23 -10.97 -11.65
C ILE A 81 11.17 -12.19 -11.62
N LEU A 82 12.37 -12.04 -11.05
CA LEU A 82 13.34 -13.13 -10.96
C LEU A 82 12.78 -14.32 -10.16
N ALA A 83 12.13 -14.06 -9.03
CA ALA A 83 11.50 -15.09 -8.21
C ALA A 83 10.42 -15.85 -8.99
N VAL A 84 9.52 -15.14 -9.66
CA VAL A 84 8.46 -15.74 -10.47
C VAL A 84 9.04 -16.51 -11.65
N PHE A 85 10.11 -16.00 -12.29
CA PHE A 85 10.79 -16.67 -13.40
C PHE A 85 11.43 -17.99 -13.00
N ILE A 86 12.09 -18.04 -11.82
CA ILE A 86 12.68 -19.26 -11.27
C ILE A 86 11.62 -20.35 -11.08
N GLN A 87 10.39 -19.98 -10.68
CA GLN A 87 9.28 -20.92 -10.58
C GLN A 87 8.70 -21.28 -11.95
N SER A 88 8.42 -20.29 -12.78
CA SER A 88 7.80 -20.47 -14.09
C SER A 88 8.11 -19.29 -15.02
N PRO A 89 8.92 -19.52 -16.08
CA PRO A 89 9.16 -18.51 -17.11
C PRO A 89 7.89 -18.01 -17.79
N TRP A 90 6.87 -18.87 -17.92
CA TRP A 90 5.57 -18.50 -18.50
C TRP A 90 4.80 -17.51 -17.62
N VAL A 91 4.71 -17.78 -16.32
CA VAL A 91 4.04 -16.88 -15.37
C VAL A 91 4.78 -15.54 -15.29
N ALA A 92 6.11 -15.56 -15.35
CA ALA A 92 6.91 -14.34 -15.39
C ALA A 92 6.68 -13.52 -16.68
N LEU A 93 6.58 -14.19 -17.83
CA LEU A 93 6.22 -13.52 -19.09
C LEU A 93 4.83 -12.89 -18.99
N MET A 94 3.84 -13.60 -18.46
CA MET A 94 2.48 -13.09 -18.29
C MET A 94 2.42 -11.91 -17.31
N LEU A 95 3.17 -11.98 -16.21
CA LEU A 95 3.37 -10.87 -15.28
C LEU A 95 3.89 -9.61 -16.01
N ILE A 96 4.94 -9.76 -16.83
CA ILE A 96 5.54 -8.66 -17.58
C ILE A 96 4.54 -8.09 -18.60
N VAL A 97 3.87 -8.94 -19.36
CA VAL A 97 2.86 -8.50 -20.34
C VAL A 97 1.72 -7.75 -19.66
N GLY A 98 1.23 -8.26 -18.53
CA GLY A 98 0.15 -7.64 -17.77
C GLY A 98 0.54 -6.26 -17.23
N VAL A 99 1.69 -6.13 -16.56
CA VAL A 99 2.10 -4.84 -15.99
C VAL A 99 2.43 -3.82 -17.07
N VAL A 100 3.07 -4.22 -18.17
CA VAL A 100 3.41 -3.32 -19.27
C VAL A 100 2.14 -2.87 -20.00
N ALA A 101 1.20 -3.77 -20.30
CA ALA A 101 -0.07 -3.42 -20.94
C ALA A 101 -0.89 -2.43 -20.08
N ALA A 102 -1.00 -2.67 -18.77
CA ALA A 102 -1.65 -1.76 -17.84
C ALA A 102 -0.96 -0.38 -17.78
N THR A 103 0.38 -0.37 -17.66
CA THR A 103 1.14 0.89 -17.58
C THR A 103 1.05 1.69 -18.89
N LEU A 104 1.13 1.03 -20.05
CA LEU A 104 0.93 1.66 -21.36
C LEU A 104 -0.49 2.22 -21.51
N THR A 105 -1.50 1.49 -21.03
CA THR A 105 -2.89 1.97 -21.02
C THR A 105 -3.03 3.25 -20.19
N ALA A 106 -2.37 3.31 -19.04
CA ALA A 106 -2.38 4.51 -18.19
C ALA A 106 -1.73 5.72 -18.88
N TYR A 107 -0.59 5.52 -19.56
CA TYR A 107 0.04 6.57 -20.36
C TYR A 107 -0.83 7.00 -21.56
N TRP A 108 -1.44 6.03 -22.25
CA TRP A 108 -2.34 6.30 -23.38
C TRP A 108 -3.57 7.11 -22.95
N MET A 109 -4.13 6.83 -21.77
CA MET A 109 -5.25 7.59 -21.19
C MET A 109 -4.82 8.93 -20.54
N HIS A 110 -3.54 9.25 -20.53
CA HIS A 110 -2.98 10.46 -19.91
C HIS A 110 -3.37 10.61 -18.43
N LEU A 111 -3.32 9.50 -17.69
CA LEU A 111 -3.62 9.48 -16.25
C LEU A 111 -2.53 10.22 -15.45
N ASP A 112 -2.82 10.47 -14.17
CA ASP A 112 -1.92 11.19 -13.25
C ASP A 112 -0.49 10.62 -13.26
N ASN A 113 0.46 11.38 -13.80
CA ASN A 113 1.85 10.94 -14.01
C ASN A 113 2.53 10.47 -12.72
N PRO A 114 2.45 11.18 -11.57
CA PRO A 114 2.97 10.68 -10.30
C PRO A 114 2.42 9.31 -9.91
N SER A 115 1.11 9.09 -10.06
CA SER A 115 0.47 7.80 -9.75
C SER A 115 0.91 6.69 -10.70
N VAL A 116 1.03 6.97 -12.01
CA VAL A 116 1.55 6.03 -13.00
C VAL A 116 2.99 5.64 -12.68
N ARG A 117 3.86 6.62 -12.45
CA ARG A 117 5.29 6.40 -12.13
C ARG A 117 5.51 5.67 -10.82
N ASN A 118 4.62 5.84 -9.85
CA ASN A 118 4.63 5.07 -8.60
C ASN A 118 3.97 3.68 -8.75
N GLY A 119 3.60 3.27 -9.95
CA GLY A 119 3.12 1.92 -10.24
C GLY A 119 1.66 1.64 -9.85
N ILE A 120 0.90 2.66 -9.43
CA ILE A 120 -0.48 2.51 -8.93
C ILE A 120 -1.43 1.95 -10.00
N PHE A 121 -1.19 2.30 -11.26
CA PHE A 121 -2.00 1.80 -12.38
C PHE A 121 -1.48 0.47 -12.95
N GLY A 122 -0.23 0.07 -12.65
CA GLY A 122 0.37 -1.15 -13.21
C GLY A 122 0.07 -2.42 -12.42
N PHE A 123 -0.04 -2.34 -11.09
CA PHE A 123 -0.05 -3.54 -10.23
C PHE A 123 -1.28 -4.44 -10.42
N ASN A 124 -2.45 -3.87 -10.73
CA ASN A 124 -3.63 -4.67 -11.05
C ASN A 124 -3.41 -5.48 -12.34
N GLY A 125 -2.75 -4.90 -13.35
CA GLY A 125 -2.33 -5.62 -14.56
C GLY A 125 -1.30 -6.71 -14.30
N ALA A 126 -0.35 -6.46 -13.39
CA ALA A 126 0.60 -7.47 -12.93
C ALA A 126 -0.12 -8.69 -12.33
N LEU A 127 -1.12 -8.47 -11.47
CA LEU A 127 -1.94 -9.52 -10.87
C LEU A 127 -2.79 -10.28 -11.90
N VAL A 128 -3.34 -9.58 -12.91
CA VAL A 128 -4.03 -10.23 -14.04
C VAL A 128 -3.09 -11.19 -14.76
N GLY A 129 -1.86 -10.73 -15.06
CA GLY A 129 -0.81 -11.56 -15.66
C GLY A 129 -0.46 -12.78 -14.82
N LEU A 130 -0.20 -12.60 -13.52
CA LEU A 130 0.10 -13.69 -12.60
C LEU A 130 -1.03 -14.72 -12.52
N ALA A 131 -2.28 -14.26 -12.37
CA ALA A 131 -3.44 -15.13 -12.26
C ALA A 131 -3.61 -15.97 -13.53
N PHE A 132 -3.61 -15.36 -14.72
CA PHE A 132 -3.82 -16.11 -15.95
C PHE A 132 -2.59 -16.92 -16.37
N GLY A 133 -1.38 -16.49 -16.03
CA GLY A 133 -0.19 -17.35 -16.14
C GLY A 133 -0.30 -18.62 -15.29
N THR A 134 -0.96 -18.53 -14.12
CA THR A 134 -1.10 -19.64 -13.18
C THR A 134 -2.30 -20.55 -13.49
N PHE A 135 -3.44 -19.97 -13.86
CA PHE A 135 -4.68 -20.71 -14.12
C PHE A 135 -4.85 -21.15 -15.57
N SER A 136 -4.05 -20.64 -16.51
CA SER A 136 -3.98 -21.22 -17.86
C SER A 136 -3.34 -22.61 -17.80
N SER A 137 -3.63 -23.46 -18.79
CA SER A 137 -2.93 -24.73 -18.94
C SER A 137 -1.43 -24.51 -18.90
N TRP A 138 -0.78 -25.16 -17.94
CA TRP A 138 0.67 -25.24 -17.85
C TRP A 138 1.22 -25.54 -19.24
N GLY A 139 2.28 -24.85 -19.66
CA GLY A 139 2.87 -24.93 -21.01
C GLY A 139 3.47 -26.30 -21.39
N ASN A 140 2.90 -27.41 -20.92
CA ASN A 140 3.35 -28.76 -21.17
C ASN A 140 2.54 -29.55 -22.21
N ASP A 141 1.48 -28.99 -22.80
CA ASP A 141 0.85 -29.62 -23.99
C ASP A 141 0.57 -28.63 -25.14
N GLY A 142 0.89 -27.34 -24.96
CA GLY A 142 0.84 -26.32 -26.00
C GLY A 142 0.90 -24.90 -25.44
N ILE A 143 1.78 -24.05 -26.01
CA ILE A 143 1.76 -22.61 -25.73
C ILE A 143 0.48 -22.04 -26.35
N ASN A 144 -0.54 -21.77 -25.54
CA ASN A 144 -1.72 -21.04 -26.00
C ASN A 144 -1.46 -19.54 -25.91
N LEU A 145 -0.94 -18.97 -27.01
CA LEU A 145 -0.62 -17.55 -27.13
C LEU A 145 -1.84 -16.63 -26.98
N LEU A 146 -3.07 -17.15 -27.08
CA LEU A 146 -4.29 -16.35 -26.85
C LEU A 146 -4.31 -15.77 -25.43
N TRP A 147 -3.74 -16.48 -24.44
CA TRP A 147 -3.64 -15.97 -23.07
C TRP A 147 -2.82 -14.67 -22.98
N LEU A 148 -1.85 -14.44 -23.87
CA LEU A 148 -1.12 -13.16 -23.91
C LEU A 148 -2.06 -12.01 -24.28
N LEU A 149 -2.96 -12.24 -25.25
CA LEU A 149 -3.97 -11.26 -25.66
C LEU A 149 -4.99 -11.05 -24.54
N VAL A 150 -5.46 -12.12 -23.89
CA VAL A 150 -6.39 -12.06 -22.75
C VAL A 150 -5.77 -11.28 -21.59
N VAL A 151 -4.50 -11.53 -21.27
CA VAL A 151 -3.76 -10.77 -20.25
C VAL A 151 -3.63 -9.30 -20.64
N ALA A 152 -3.24 -9.00 -21.89
CA ALA A 152 -3.10 -7.61 -22.34
C ALA A 152 -4.43 -6.83 -22.24
N ILE A 153 -5.53 -7.42 -22.71
CA ILE A 153 -6.87 -6.82 -22.65
C ILE A 153 -7.35 -6.69 -21.20
N GLY A 154 -7.23 -7.75 -20.41
CA GLY A 154 -7.62 -7.76 -19.00
C GLY A 154 -6.82 -6.74 -18.17
N ALA A 155 -5.52 -6.63 -18.41
CA ALA A 155 -4.66 -5.66 -17.75
C ALA A 155 -5.03 -4.22 -18.12
N ALA A 156 -5.29 -3.93 -19.40
CA ALA A 156 -5.81 -2.64 -19.84
C ALA A 156 -7.15 -2.31 -19.16
N LEU A 157 -8.08 -3.26 -19.15
CA LEU A 157 -9.37 -3.11 -18.47
C LEU A 157 -9.21 -2.85 -16.97
N SER A 158 -8.27 -3.52 -16.30
CA SER A 158 -8.00 -3.29 -14.87
C SER A 158 -7.51 -1.86 -14.59
N THR A 159 -6.76 -1.26 -15.53
CA THR A 159 -6.30 0.13 -15.44
C THR A 159 -7.47 1.11 -15.60
N ILE A 160 -8.31 0.87 -16.60
CA ILE A 160 -9.52 1.66 -16.85
C ILE A 160 -10.44 1.60 -15.61
N LEU A 161 -10.68 0.41 -15.07
CA LEU A 161 -11.49 0.24 -13.86
C LEU A 161 -10.87 0.93 -12.65
N MET A 162 -9.55 0.89 -12.47
CA MET A 162 -8.85 1.59 -11.39
C MET A 162 -9.09 3.10 -11.45
N GLN A 163 -9.06 3.70 -12.65
CA GLN A 163 -9.30 5.13 -12.84
C GLN A 163 -10.70 5.58 -12.39
N TYR A 164 -11.72 4.72 -12.50
CA TYR A 164 -13.08 5.07 -12.10
C TYR A 164 -13.41 4.61 -10.67
N ILE A 165 -13.10 3.36 -10.33
CA ILE A 165 -13.41 2.76 -9.02
C ILE A 165 -12.55 3.40 -7.92
N GLY A 166 -11.28 3.68 -8.18
CA GLY A 166 -10.34 4.28 -7.21
C GLY A 166 -10.87 5.56 -6.58
N PRO A 167 -11.07 6.63 -7.39
CA PRO A 167 -11.61 7.89 -6.89
C PRO A 167 -13.03 7.74 -6.31
N TRP A 168 -13.90 6.94 -6.94
CA TRP A 168 -15.26 6.75 -6.45
C TRP A 168 -15.29 6.16 -5.03
N MET A 169 -14.48 5.13 -4.76
CA MET A 169 -14.38 4.53 -3.42
C MET A 169 -13.74 5.47 -2.40
N ALA A 170 -12.70 6.20 -2.81
CA ALA A 170 -12.03 7.15 -1.93
C ALA A 170 -12.98 8.27 -1.48
N VAL A 171 -13.80 8.79 -2.40
CA VAL A 171 -14.73 9.89 -2.11
C VAL A 171 -15.97 9.41 -1.37
N ASN A 172 -16.64 8.35 -1.86
CA ASN A 172 -17.94 7.93 -1.34
C ASN A 172 -17.85 7.01 -0.13
N LEU A 173 -16.83 6.14 -0.09
CA LEU A 173 -16.68 5.12 0.96
C LEU A 173 -15.51 5.42 1.92
N LYS A 174 -14.62 6.35 1.57
CA LYS A 174 -13.37 6.61 2.29
C LYS A 174 -12.50 5.36 2.40
N LEU A 175 -12.50 4.55 1.33
CA LEU A 175 -11.76 3.29 1.22
C LEU A 175 -10.84 3.28 0.00
N PRO A 176 -9.65 2.67 0.08
CA PRO A 176 -8.80 2.45 -1.09
C PRO A 176 -9.36 1.31 -1.97
N ALA A 177 -9.28 1.47 -3.30
CA ALA A 177 -9.72 0.42 -4.22
C ALA A 177 -8.80 -0.82 -4.22
N MET A 178 -7.52 -0.67 -3.88
CA MET A 178 -6.54 -1.78 -3.80
C MET A 178 -6.61 -2.66 -5.07
N GLY A 179 -6.56 -3.98 -4.92
CA GLY A 179 -6.65 -4.94 -6.02
C GLY A 179 -8.07 -5.22 -6.56
N MET A 180 -9.09 -4.41 -6.25
CA MET A 180 -10.46 -4.68 -6.73
C MET A 180 -10.59 -4.69 -8.26
N PRO A 181 -9.92 -3.79 -9.02
CA PRO A 181 -9.94 -3.87 -10.48
C PRO A 181 -9.42 -5.20 -11.02
N PHE A 182 -8.29 -5.70 -10.50
CA PHE A 182 -7.80 -7.04 -10.78
C PHE A 182 -8.85 -8.10 -10.45
N GLN A 183 -9.43 -8.04 -9.25
CA GLN A 183 -10.36 -9.05 -8.76
C GLN A 183 -11.59 -9.20 -9.67
N ILE A 184 -12.17 -8.07 -10.09
CA ILE A 184 -13.33 -8.04 -11.00
C ILE A 184 -12.96 -8.65 -12.36
N VAL A 185 -11.83 -8.21 -12.94
CA VAL A 185 -11.38 -8.68 -14.25
C VAL A 185 -11.05 -10.17 -14.22
N ALA A 186 -10.29 -10.61 -13.21
CA ALA A 186 -9.85 -12.00 -13.08
C ALA A 186 -11.03 -12.95 -12.93
N LEU A 187 -11.99 -12.65 -12.05
CA LEU A 187 -13.17 -13.50 -11.87
C LEU A 187 -14.07 -13.51 -13.08
N LEU A 188 -14.28 -12.36 -13.73
CA LEU A 188 -15.10 -12.29 -14.95
C LEU A 188 -14.52 -13.17 -16.04
N ILE A 189 -13.22 -13.06 -16.30
CA ILE A 189 -12.54 -13.83 -17.36
C ILE A 189 -12.47 -15.31 -17.00
N LEU A 190 -12.18 -15.67 -15.74
CA LEU A 190 -12.18 -17.08 -15.31
C LEU A 190 -13.58 -17.69 -15.40
N ALA A 191 -14.62 -16.95 -14.99
CA ALA A 191 -16.01 -17.40 -15.15
C ALA A 191 -16.37 -17.62 -16.62
N ILE A 192 -15.97 -16.72 -17.52
CA ILE A 192 -16.16 -16.89 -18.97
C ILE A 192 -15.38 -18.13 -19.47
N ALA A 193 -14.14 -18.30 -19.05
CA ALA A 193 -13.28 -19.41 -19.47
C ALA A 193 -13.85 -20.78 -19.08
N LEU A 194 -14.64 -20.89 -18.00
CA LEU A 194 -15.34 -22.13 -17.62
C LEU A 194 -16.40 -22.58 -18.65
N TYR A 195 -16.94 -21.66 -19.46
CA TYR A 195 -17.98 -21.95 -20.46
C TYR A 195 -17.47 -21.91 -21.90
N ILE A 196 -16.24 -21.44 -22.14
CA ILE A 196 -15.64 -21.43 -23.48
C ILE A 196 -15.02 -22.81 -23.79
N PRO A 197 -15.41 -23.48 -24.89
CA PRO A 197 -14.86 -24.79 -25.24
C PRO A 197 -13.35 -24.79 -25.53
N GLN A 198 -12.74 -25.96 -25.36
CA GLN A 198 -11.38 -26.23 -25.87
C GLN A 198 -11.35 -26.11 -27.40
N PRO A 199 -10.26 -25.60 -28.01
CA PRO A 199 -8.97 -25.26 -27.40
C PRO A 199 -8.78 -23.76 -27.08
N PHE A 200 -9.85 -22.95 -27.04
CA PHE A 200 -9.70 -21.49 -27.00
C PHE A 200 -9.13 -20.98 -25.68
N LEU A 201 -9.78 -21.25 -24.53
CA LEU A 201 -9.29 -20.85 -23.21
C LEU A 201 -9.09 -22.07 -22.31
N GLN A 202 -7.97 -22.77 -22.51
CA GLN A 202 -7.63 -23.93 -21.70
C GLN A 202 -7.18 -23.51 -20.30
N LEU A 203 -7.97 -23.90 -19.29
CA LEU A 203 -7.59 -23.80 -17.87
C LEU A 203 -6.69 -24.98 -17.48
N GLY A 204 -5.72 -24.70 -16.61
CA GLY A 204 -4.81 -25.70 -16.06
C GLY A 204 -5.46 -26.49 -14.93
N ALA A 205 -5.09 -27.77 -14.82
CA ALA A 205 -5.39 -28.55 -13.63
C ALA A 205 -4.47 -28.10 -12.47
N PRO A 206 -4.96 -28.05 -11.23
CA PRO A 206 -4.11 -27.86 -10.08
C PRO A 206 -3.01 -28.95 -10.07
N PRO A 207 -1.74 -28.60 -9.83
CA PRO A 207 -0.69 -29.61 -9.75
C PRO A 207 -0.99 -30.55 -8.57
N PRO A 208 -0.77 -31.87 -8.72
CA PRO A 208 -0.91 -32.80 -7.61
C PRO A 208 0.13 -32.48 -6.52
N PHE A 209 -0.22 -32.70 -5.26
CA PHE A 209 0.74 -32.62 -4.15
C PHE A 209 1.64 -33.86 -4.20
N PRO A 210 2.96 -33.73 -4.53
CA PRO A 210 3.80 -34.90 -4.80
C PRO A 210 4.04 -35.76 -3.56
N ASN A 211 4.09 -35.13 -2.39
CA ASN A 211 4.26 -35.76 -1.09
C ASN A 211 3.16 -35.25 -0.15
N PRO A 212 2.00 -35.93 -0.09
CA PRO A 212 0.93 -35.53 0.80
C PRO A 212 1.41 -35.53 2.26
N ALA A 213 1.09 -34.46 3.00
CA ALA A 213 1.46 -34.35 4.39
C ALA A 213 0.43 -35.05 5.30
N ASP A 214 0.88 -36.02 6.06
CA ASP A 214 0.04 -36.80 7.00
C ASP A 214 0.07 -36.26 8.44
N SER A 215 1.08 -35.46 8.79
CA SER A 215 1.25 -34.89 10.14
C SER A 215 1.92 -33.53 10.10
N LEU A 216 1.72 -32.76 11.18
CA LEU A 216 2.35 -31.45 11.34
C LEU A 216 3.85 -31.62 11.59
N ASP A 217 4.64 -31.09 10.67
CA ASP A 217 6.09 -30.96 10.77
C ASP A 217 6.51 -29.48 10.86
N GLY A 218 7.56 -29.21 11.64
CA GLY A 218 8.09 -27.88 11.87
C GLY A 218 8.68 -27.25 10.61
N MET A 219 9.35 -28.03 9.75
CA MET A 219 9.87 -27.53 8.48
C MET A 219 8.74 -27.26 7.48
N GLY A 220 7.69 -28.08 7.50
CA GLY A 220 6.44 -27.82 6.78
C GLY A 220 5.79 -26.50 7.20
N ILE A 221 5.70 -26.21 8.49
CA ILE A 221 5.18 -24.93 9.01
C ILE A 221 6.05 -23.75 8.58
N LEU A 222 7.39 -23.86 8.70
CA LEU A 222 8.28 -22.80 8.22
C LEU A 222 8.11 -22.56 6.72
N SER A 223 7.97 -23.64 5.94
CA SER A 223 7.72 -23.57 4.50
C SER A 223 6.40 -22.87 4.19
N ALA A 224 5.33 -23.24 4.89
CA ALA A 224 4.02 -22.63 4.77
C ALA A 224 4.04 -21.12 5.05
N LEU A 225 4.84 -20.67 6.03
CA LEU A 225 4.99 -19.25 6.35
C LEU A 225 5.66 -18.48 5.21
N LEU A 226 6.78 -18.99 4.69
CA LEU A 226 7.53 -18.31 3.64
C LEU A 226 6.77 -18.33 2.32
N ILE A 227 6.28 -19.51 1.92
CA ILE A 227 5.47 -19.70 0.72
C ILE A 227 4.15 -18.92 0.83
N GLY A 228 3.54 -18.86 2.00
CA GLY A 228 2.30 -18.11 2.20
C GLY A 228 2.44 -16.61 1.93
N VAL A 229 3.59 -16.00 2.21
CA VAL A 229 3.86 -14.62 1.75
C VAL A 229 4.06 -14.57 0.23
N ALA A 230 4.76 -15.55 -0.34
CA ALA A 230 5.03 -15.62 -1.78
C ALA A 230 3.78 -15.87 -2.63
N GLN A 231 2.73 -16.49 -2.05
CA GLN A 231 1.44 -16.69 -2.72
C GLN A 231 0.71 -15.38 -3.06
N ILE A 232 1.12 -14.24 -2.49
CA ILE A 232 0.72 -12.90 -2.98
C ILE A 232 1.02 -12.76 -4.49
N PHE A 233 2.10 -13.40 -4.95
CA PHE A 233 2.56 -13.43 -6.33
C PHE A 233 2.33 -14.81 -7.00
N PHE A 234 1.37 -15.60 -6.53
CA PHE A 234 1.05 -16.93 -7.06
C PHE A 234 2.27 -17.89 -7.08
N THR A 235 3.16 -17.70 -6.12
CA THR A 235 4.44 -18.40 -6.05
C THR A 235 4.42 -19.44 -4.93
N GLY A 236 4.56 -20.71 -5.30
CA GLY A 236 4.63 -21.88 -4.41
C GLY A 236 6.04 -22.44 -4.18
N ALA A 237 7.05 -21.95 -4.91
CA ALA A 237 8.43 -22.45 -4.79
C ALA A 237 9.20 -21.77 -3.65
N MET A 238 9.88 -22.55 -2.81
CA MET A 238 10.62 -22.06 -1.64
C MET A 238 11.70 -21.01 -1.99
N VAL A 239 12.51 -21.28 -3.03
CA VAL A 239 13.59 -20.35 -3.45
C VAL A 239 12.99 -19.01 -3.85
N SER A 240 11.92 -19.04 -4.65
CA SER A 240 11.19 -17.85 -5.07
C SER A 240 10.56 -17.12 -3.88
N ALA A 241 10.05 -17.84 -2.89
CA ALA A 241 9.49 -17.27 -1.67
C ALA A 241 10.52 -16.47 -0.87
N ILE A 242 11.73 -17.02 -0.70
CA ILE A 242 12.84 -16.32 -0.03
C ILE A 242 13.19 -15.03 -0.78
N ILE A 243 13.29 -15.09 -2.12
CA ILE A 243 13.60 -13.91 -2.94
C ILE A 243 12.50 -12.84 -2.81
N ILE A 244 11.22 -13.22 -2.81
CA ILE A 244 10.10 -12.29 -2.63
C ILE A 244 10.16 -11.59 -1.27
N ILE A 245 10.43 -12.33 -0.19
CA ILE A 245 10.56 -11.74 1.15
C ILE A 245 11.73 -10.76 1.20
N ILE A 246 12.88 -11.10 0.59
CA ILE A 246 14.02 -10.19 0.47
C ILE A 246 13.64 -8.95 -0.36
N ALA A 247 12.91 -9.12 -1.46
CA ALA A 247 12.43 -8.02 -2.29
C ALA A 247 11.52 -7.07 -1.51
N MET A 248 10.58 -7.60 -0.73
CA MET A 248 9.72 -6.81 0.15
C MET A 248 10.54 -6.10 1.23
N ALA A 249 11.46 -6.80 1.89
CA ALA A 249 12.31 -6.25 2.93
C ALA A 249 13.29 -5.19 2.40
N LEU A 250 13.69 -5.25 1.13
CA LEU A 250 14.49 -4.19 0.51
C LEU A 250 13.69 -2.88 0.44
N CYS A 251 12.40 -2.92 0.10
CA CYS A 251 11.56 -1.73 0.12
C CYS A 251 11.19 -1.31 1.55
N SER A 252 10.78 -2.27 2.38
CA SER A 252 10.31 -2.06 3.75
C SER A 252 10.51 -3.32 4.59
N PRO A 253 11.57 -3.41 5.42
CA PRO A 253 11.74 -4.51 6.37
C PRO A 253 10.55 -4.67 7.32
N MET A 254 9.97 -3.56 7.79
CA MET A 254 8.80 -3.54 8.66
C MET A 254 7.57 -4.10 7.94
N GLY A 255 7.34 -3.71 6.69
CA GLY A 255 6.28 -4.27 5.86
C GLY A 255 6.43 -5.78 5.68
N ALA A 256 7.65 -6.25 5.41
CA ALA A 256 7.95 -7.68 5.29
C ALA A 256 7.70 -8.45 6.61
N LEU A 257 8.12 -7.91 7.76
CA LEU A 257 7.85 -8.53 9.07
C LEU A 257 6.36 -8.60 9.39
N VAL A 258 5.61 -7.53 9.08
CA VAL A 258 4.15 -7.50 9.27
C VAL A 258 3.45 -8.48 8.32
N ALA A 259 3.96 -8.66 7.09
CA ALA A 259 3.47 -9.68 6.16
C ALA A 259 3.63 -11.09 6.75
N VAL A 260 4.81 -11.42 7.28
CA VAL A 260 5.09 -12.71 7.93
C VAL A 260 4.19 -12.92 9.15
N LEU A 261 3.97 -11.88 9.97
CA LEU A 261 3.04 -11.95 11.10
C LEU A 261 1.61 -12.25 10.64
N GLY A 262 1.09 -11.54 9.64
CA GLY A 262 -0.24 -11.80 9.08
C GLY A 262 -0.38 -13.19 8.48
N CYS A 263 0.66 -13.65 7.76
CA CYS A 263 0.73 -14.99 7.22
C CYS A 263 0.70 -16.06 8.34
N ALA A 264 1.43 -15.83 9.44
CA ALA A 264 1.44 -16.74 10.59
C ALA A 264 0.07 -16.83 11.26
N ILE A 265 -0.65 -15.72 11.36
CA ILE A 265 -2.03 -15.71 11.90
C ILE A 265 -2.97 -16.50 10.99
N GLY A 266 -2.87 -16.31 9.66
CA GLY A 266 -3.68 -17.07 8.70
C GLY A 266 -3.39 -18.58 8.75
N LEU A 267 -2.11 -18.95 8.78
CA LEU A 267 -1.66 -20.34 8.94
C LEU A 267 -2.17 -20.96 10.25
N LEU A 268 -1.98 -20.27 11.38
CA LEU A 268 -2.45 -20.73 12.68
C LEU A 268 -3.97 -20.92 12.69
N THR A 269 -4.72 -20.01 12.07
CA THR A 269 -6.17 -20.13 11.94
C THR A 269 -6.55 -21.41 11.17
N GLY A 270 -5.86 -21.70 10.06
CA GLY A 270 -6.08 -22.93 9.30
C GLY A 270 -5.74 -24.20 10.08
N ILE A 271 -4.65 -24.18 10.86
CA ILE A 271 -4.28 -25.29 11.77
C ILE A 271 -5.39 -25.52 12.82
N LEU A 272 -5.87 -24.46 13.47
CA LEU A 272 -6.92 -24.55 14.49
C LEU A 272 -8.26 -25.04 13.94
N LEU A 273 -8.55 -24.77 12.66
CA LEU A 273 -9.74 -25.26 11.97
C LEU A 273 -9.58 -26.69 11.40
N GLY A 274 -8.41 -27.32 11.55
CA GLY A 274 -8.17 -28.69 11.08
C GLY A 274 -8.16 -28.81 9.55
N VAL A 275 -7.66 -27.78 8.86
CA VAL A 275 -7.56 -27.77 7.39
C VAL A 275 -6.53 -28.78 6.91
N ASP A 276 -6.76 -29.35 5.71
CA ASP A 276 -5.80 -30.21 5.02
C ASP A 276 -4.38 -29.61 4.99
N LEU A 277 -3.40 -30.40 5.41
CA LEU A 277 -2.02 -29.97 5.57
C LEU A 277 -1.36 -29.55 4.26
N ASN A 278 -1.77 -30.13 3.12
CA ASN A 278 -1.21 -29.77 1.82
C ASN A 278 -1.62 -28.35 1.42
N LEU A 279 -2.87 -27.97 1.68
CA LEU A 279 -3.32 -26.59 1.46
C LEU A 279 -2.59 -25.59 2.36
N LEU A 280 -2.30 -25.97 3.60
CA LEU A 280 -1.53 -25.16 4.54
C LEU A 280 -0.07 -24.99 4.07
N TYR A 281 0.60 -26.09 3.71
CA TYR A 281 1.99 -26.09 3.26
C TYR A 281 2.19 -25.46 1.89
N ALA A 282 1.15 -25.45 1.05
CA ALA A 282 1.09 -24.66 -0.17
C ALA A 282 0.96 -23.14 0.10
N GLY A 283 0.79 -22.71 1.36
CA GLY A 283 0.72 -21.30 1.74
C GLY A 283 -0.62 -20.62 1.46
N LEU A 284 -1.66 -21.36 1.07
CA LEU A 284 -2.93 -20.81 0.59
C LEU A 284 -3.77 -20.12 1.68
N TRP A 285 -3.45 -20.36 2.95
CA TRP A 285 -4.09 -19.73 4.10
C TRP A 285 -3.39 -18.47 4.61
N GLY A 286 -2.20 -18.15 4.07
CA GLY A 286 -1.36 -17.08 4.58
C GLY A 286 -1.47 -15.74 3.84
N TYR A 287 -1.54 -15.76 2.51
CA TYR A 287 -1.30 -14.57 1.68
C TYR A 287 -2.35 -13.45 1.87
N ASN A 288 -3.64 -13.80 1.94
CA ASN A 288 -4.71 -12.82 2.16
C ASN A 288 -4.53 -12.14 3.53
N SER A 289 -4.27 -12.92 4.58
CA SER A 289 -4.02 -12.41 5.93
C SER A 289 -2.74 -11.57 5.99
N ALA A 290 -1.70 -11.94 5.24
CA ALA A 290 -0.49 -11.14 5.09
C ALA A 290 -0.78 -9.76 4.47
N LEU A 291 -1.53 -9.71 3.36
CA LEU A 291 -1.90 -8.44 2.72
C LEU A 291 -2.74 -7.55 3.64
N THR A 292 -3.72 -8.10 4.36
CA THR A 292 -4.52 -7.35 5.33
C THR A 292 -3.64 -6.79 6.45
N ALA A 293 -2.70 -7.59 6.94
CA ALA A 293 -1.78 -7.16 7.98
C ALA A 293 -0.88 -6.00 7.50
N ILE A 294 -0.32 -6.09 6.29
CA ILE A 294 0.52 -5.01 5.72
C ILE A 294 -0.31 -3.73 5.53
N ALA A 295 -1.50 -3.86 4.95
CA ALA A 295 -2.39 -2.75 4.66
C ALA A 295 -2.72 -1.94 5.91
N ILE A 296 -3.14 -2.60 7.00
CA ILE A 296 -3.55 -1.94 8.25
C ILE A 296 -2.36 -1.66 9.17
N GLY A 297 -1.38 -2.57 9.21
CA GLY A 297 -0.26 -2.53 10.13
C GLY A 297 0.86 -1.58 9.72
N GLY A 298 0.88 -1.10 8.46
CA GLY A 298 1.85 -0.07 8.09
C GLY A 298 1.58 0.81 6.89
N ILE A 299 0.72 0.44 5.94
CA ILE A 299 0.50 1.25 4.72
C ILE A 299 -0.55 2.34 4.96
N PHE A 300 -1.75 1.97 5.38
CA PHE A 300 -2.86 2.92 5.52
C PHE A 300 -2.96 3.56 6.91
N TYR A 301 -2.31 2.96 7.91
CA TYR A 301 -2.16 3.53 9.24
C TYR A 301 -0.71 3.48 9.67
N THR A 302 -0.27 4.52 10.39
CA THR A 302 1.09 4.59 10.91
C THR A 302 1.40 3.38 11.79
N PRO A 303 2.51 2.66 11.55
CA PRO A 303 2.88 1.51 12.35
C PRO A 303 3.11 1.85 13.83
N ASN A 304 2.31 1.26 14.70
CA ASN A 304 2.45 1.30 16.16
C ASN A 304 1.78 0.05 16.76
N LEU A 305 1.95 -0.19 18.06
CA LEU A 305 1.40 -1.39 18.69
C LEU A 305 -0.12 -1.56 18.45
N ARG A 306 -0.89 -0.47 18.48
CA ARG A 306 -2.35 -0.53 18.25
C ARG A 306 -2.67 -0.88 16.81
N SER A 307 -1.97 -0.30 15.82
CA SER A 307 -2.20 -0.64 14.41
C SER A 307 -1.83 -2.09 14.14
N ILE A 308 -0.76 -2.60 14.74
CA ILE A 308 -0.35 -4.01 14.62
C ILE A 308 -1.36 -4.95 15.28
N LEU A 309 -1.93 -4.61 16.44
CA LEU A 309 -2.98 -5.40 17.08
C LEU A 309 -4.25 -5.45 16.22
N VAL A 310 -4.68 -4.31 15.66
CA VAL A 310 -5.84 -4.28 14.76
C VAL A 310 -5.55 -5.03 13.46
N ALA A 311 -4.35 -4.89 12.90
CA ALA A 311 -3.89 -5.64 11.74
C ALA A 311 -3.88 -7.15 12.00
N SER A 312 -3.50 -7.58 13.20
CA SER A 312 -3.52 -8.99 13.62
C SER A 312 -4.93 -9.54 13.73
N ALA A 313 -5.85 -8.77 14.33
CA ALA A 313 -7.27 -9.13 14.36
C ALA A 313 -7.89 -9.15 12.95
N GLY A 314 -7.52 -8.19 12.10
CA GLY A 314 -7.91 -8.14 10.69
C GLY A 314 -7.41 -9.36 9.91
N ALA A 315 -6.17 -9.78 10.12
CA ALA A 315 -5.58 -10.97 9.50
C ALA A 315 -6.34 -12.26 9.87
N LEU A 316 -6.77 -12.39 11.13
CA LEU A 316 -7.63 -13.49 11.60
C LEU A 316 -8.99 -13.46 10.90
N VAL A 317 -9.65 -12.30 10.89
CA VAL A 317 -10.96 -12.12 10.21
C VAL A 317 -10.85 -12.44 8.73
N THR A 318 -9.78 -12.00 8.06
CA THR A 318 -9.50 -12.33 6.66
C THR A 318 -9.37 -13.83 6.42
N ALA A 319 -8.67 -14.58 7.28
CA ALA A 319 -8.56 -16.03 7.13
C ALA A 319 -9.93 -16.72 7.23
N LEU A 320 -10.74 -16.32 8.22
CA LEU A 320 -12.10 -16.82 8.40
C LEU A 320 -13.01 -16.48 7.21
N MET A 321 -12.91 -15.26 6.67
CA MET A 321 -13.63 -14.85 5.47
C MET A 321 -13.20 -15.67 4.24
N GLY A 322 -11.92 -15.99 4.11
CA GLY A 322 -11.40 -16.83 3.04
C GLY A 322 -12.00 -18.24 3.10
N TRP A 323 -12.07 -18.82 4.29
CA TRP A 323 -12.75 -20.09 4.51
C TRP A 323 -14.23 -20.03 4.13
N LEU A 324 -15.00 -19.06 4.65
CA LEU A 324 -16.42 -18.91 4.32
C LEU A 324 -16.66 -18.71 2.81
N LEU A 325 -15.82 -17.90 2.17
CA LEU A 325 -15.93 -17.64 0.73
C LEU A 325 -15.62 -18.90 -0.09
N SER A 326 -14.67 -19.73 0.36
CA SER A 326 -14.31 -20.97 -0.33
C SER A 326 -15.49 -21.94 -0.43
N LEU A 327 -16.39 -21.97 0.56
CA LEU A 327 -17.61 -22.79 0.54
C LEU A 327 -18.55 -22.44 -0.62
N VAL A 328 -18.47 -21.20 -1.14
CA VAL A 328 -19.29 -20.73 -2.27
C VAL A 328 -18.50 -20.80 -3.59
N MET A 329 -17.22 -20.41 -3.57
CA MET A 329 -16.41 -20.33 -4.79
C MET A 329 -15.99 -21.70 -5.34
N THR A 330 -15.69 -22.67 -4.46
CA THR A 330 -15.26 -24.01 -4.87
C THR A 330 -16.32 -24.74 -5.70
N PRO A 331 -17.62 -24.79 -5.30
CA PRO A 331 -18.67 -25.36 -6.15
C PRO A 331 -18.87 -24.67 -7.50
N LEU A 332 -18.51 -23.38 -7.60
CA LEU A 332 -18.56 -22.61 -8.86
C LEU A 332 -17.33 -22.83 -9.75
N GLY A 333 -16.32 -23.59 -9.29
CA GLY A 333 -15.07 -23.77 -10.01
C GLY A 333 -14.21 -22.51 -10.06
N LEU A 334 -14.43 -21.55 -9.16
CA LEU A 334 -13.72 -20.27 -9.14
C LEU A 334 -12.77 -20.16 -7.93
N PRO A 335 -11.61 -19.51 -8.08
CA PRO A 335 -10.72 -19.23 -6.95
C PRO A 335 -11.20 -18.03 -6.13
N ILE A 336 -10.90 -18.04 -4.82
CA ILE A 336 -11.20 -16.90 -3.93
C ILE A 336 -10.34 -15.65 -4.21
N LEU A 337 -9.14 -15.86 -4.78
CA LEU A 337 -8.14 -14.82 -5.05
C LEU A 337 -7.95 -13.89 -3.83
N ALA A 338 -7.96 -12.57 -4.05
CA ALA A 338 -7.66 -11.58 -3.03
C ALA A 338 -8.92 -11.03 -2.32
N ILE A 339 -10.13 -11.55 -2.61
CA ILE A 339 -11.39 -11.08 -1.98
C ILE A 339 -11.29 -11.07 -0.45
N PRO A 340 -10.78 -12.12 0.22
CA PRO A 340 -10.71 -12.13 1.68
C PRO A 340 -9.83 -11.00 2.25
N PHE A 341 -8.74 -10.66 1.54
CA PHE A 341 -7.91 -9.51 1.86
C PHE A 341 -8.70 -8.20 1.75
N HIS A 342 -9.41 -7.98 0.63
CA HIS A 342 -10.20 -6.75 0.44
C HIS A 342 -11.24 -6.60 1.54
N LEU A 343 -12.04 -7.65 1.77
CA LEU A 343 -13.11 -7.64 2.78
C LEU A 343 -12.56 -7.42 4.19
N GLY A 344 -11.53 -8.15 4.60
CA GLY A 344 -10.98 -7.99 5.94
C GLY A 344 -10.33 -6.63 6.15
N THR A 345 -9.66 -6.08 5.13
CA THR A 345 -9.13 -4.72 5.16
C THR A 345 -10.25 -3.69 5.28
N TYR A 346 -11.33 -3.82 4.50
CA TYR A 346 -12.49 -2.91 4.57
C TYR A 346 -13.20 -2.97 5.91
N VAL A 347 -13.36 -4.17 6.49
CA VAL A 347 -13.91 -4.32 7.84
C VAL A 347 -13.04 -3.57 8.86
N CYS A 348 -11.71 -3.68 8.76
CA CYS A 348 -10.81 -2.91 9.62
C CYS A 348 -11.03 -1.40 9.45
N PHE A 349 -11.08 -0.89 8.22
CA PHE A 349 -11.36 0.52 7.97
C PHE A 349 -12.70 0.98 8.56
N LEU A 350 -13.77 0.21 8.39
CA LEU A 350 -15.10 0.56 8.91
C LEU A 350 -15.13 0.62 10.44
N VAL A 351 -14.42 -0.29 11.11
CA VAL A 351 -14.26 -0.28 12.57
C VAL A 351 -13.41 0.91 13.01
N LEU A 352 -12.29 1.16 12.33
CA LEU A 352 -11.33 2.22 12.68
C LEU A 352 -11.90 3.63 12.46
N GLN A 353 -12.65 3.85 11.38
CA GLN A 353 -13.35 5.10 11.11
C GLN A 353 -14.34 5.49 12.23
N ARG A 354 -14.87 4.51 12.97
CA ARG A 354 -15.90 4.72 14.00
C ARG A 354 -15.36 4.75 15.43
N SER A 355 -14.10 4.37 15.71
CA SER A 355 -13.73 4.00 17.09
C SER A 355 -12.37 4.41 17.65
N LEU A 356 -11.42 5.01 16.92
CA LEU A 356 -10.11 5.27 17.52
C LEU A 356 -9.50 6.64 17.14
N SER A 357 -9.62 7.63 18.03
CA SER A 357 -8.90 8.92 17.99
C SER A 357 -7.37 8.81 18.15
N SER A 358 -6.86 7.58 18.29
CA SER A 358 -5.45 7.31 18.60
C SER A 358 -4.66 6.64 17.49
N LEU A 359 -5.34 6.25 16.40
CA LEU A 359 -4.69 5.75 15.19
C LEU A 359 -4.66 6.89 14.17
N VAL A 360 -3.48 7.11 13.60
CA VAL A 360 -3.27 8.16 12.60
C VAL A 360 -3.38 7.53 11.22
N PRO A 361 -4.45 7.81 10.46
CA PRO A 361 -4.53 7.39 9.06
C PRO A 361 -3.47 8.12 8.24
N VAL A 362 -2.90 7.44 7.26
CA VAL A 362 -1.99 8.05 6.28
C VAL A 362 -2.83 8.60 5.12
N ALA A 363 -2.62 9.86 4.75
CA ALA A 363 -3.34 10.46 3.64
C ALA A 363 -2.94 9.76 2.31
N PRO A 364 -3.88 9.48 1.39
CA PRO A 364 -3.58 8.73 0.17
C PRO A 364 -2.42 9.29 -0.68
N TYR A 365 -2.25 10.61 -0.72
CA TYR A 365 -1.17 11.28 -1.48
C TYR A 365 0.21 11.21 -0.79
N SER A 366 0.26 10.87 0.50
CA SER A 366 1.50 10.81 1.29
C SER A 366 1.93 9.38 1.62
N ILE A 367 1.22 8.37 1.10
CA ILE A 367 1.56 6.95 1.26
C ILE A 367 2.96 6.67 0.68
N ALA A 368 3.79 6.10 1.53
CA ALA A 368 5.16 5.69 1.28
C ALA A 368 5.41 4.36 2.02
N SER A 369 6.63 4.16 2.55
CA SER A 369 6.97 2.96 3.33
C SER A 369 6.44 3.05 4.78
N PRO A 370 6.10 1.91 5.43
CA PRO A 370 5.80 1.84 6.85
C PRO A 370 6.82 2.56 7.75
N GLU A 371 8.12 2.40 7.48
CA GLU A 371 9.20 3.05 8.23
C GLU A 371 9.12 4.57 8.12
N GLU A 372 8.88 5.06 6.92
CA GLU A 372 8.74 6.48 6.66
C GLU A 372 7.48 7.06 7.31
N HIS A 373 6.36 6.33 7.29
CA HIS A 373 5.15 6.72 8.05
C HIS A 373 5.44 6.83 9.54
N ARG A 374 6.12 5.83 10.12
CA ARG A 374 6.47 5.82 11.54
C ARG A 374 7.42 6.95 11.88
N PHE A 375 8.42 7.19 11.03
CA PHE A 375 9.36 8.29 11.18
C PHE A 375 8.63 9.65 11.20
N ARG A 376 7.84 9.94 10.15
CA ARG A 376 7.05 11.18 10.04
C ARG A 376 6.13 11.38 11.25
N TYR A 377 5.50 10.32 11.75
CA TYR A 377 4.66 10.39 12.95
C TYR A 377 5.45 10.72 14.22
N LEU A 378 6.62 10.10 14.43
CA LEU A 378 7.44 10.37 15.60
C LEU A 378 7.99 11.81 15.56
N THR A 379 8.47 12.25 14.40
CA THR A 379 8.87 13.65 14.17
C THR A 379 7.74 14.61 14.48
N ALA A 380 6.54 14.38 13.93
CA ALA A 380 5.36 15.19 14.22
C ALA A 380 5.07 15.27 15.71
N LYS A 381 5.07 14.13 16.38
CA LYS A 381 4.81 14.03 17.81
C LYS A 381 5.85 14.81 18.62
N ASP A 382 7.12 14.72 18.23
CA ASP A 382 8.22 15.41 18.91
C ASP A 382 8.11 16.92 18.74
N VAL A 383 7.89 17.41 17.51
CA VAL A 383 7.67 18.83 17.18
C VAL A 383 6.45 19.38 17.94
N ILE A 384 5.32 18.69 17.91
CA ILE A 384 4.10 19.09 18.64
C ILE A 384 4.35 19.11 20.15
N SER A 385 5.06 18.11 20.68
CA SER A 385 5.35 18.04 22.10
C SER A 385 6.29 19.16 22.55
N ALA A 386 7.28 19.50 21.72
CA ALA A 386 8.20 20.60 21.94
C ALA A 386 7.44 21.93 21.91
N PHE A 387 6.62 22.16 20.89
CA PHE A 387 5.75 23.32 20.78
C PHE A 387 4.83 23.44 22.01
N ARG A 388 4.16 22.36 22.42
CA ARG A 388 3.29 22.35 23.62
C ARG A 388 4.06 22.67 24.90
N ARG A 389 5.28 22.15 25.07
CA ARG A 389 6.14 22.45 26.24
C ARG A 389 6.52 23.93 26.24
N GLN A 390 6.91 24.47 25.09
CA GLN A 390 7.28 25.87 24.92
C GLN A 390 6.09 26.81 25.14
N LEU A 391 4.92 26.47 24.59
CA LEU A 391 3.66 27.20 24.80
C LEU A 391 3.28 27.25 26.29
N ARG A 392 3.37 26.12 27.00
CA ARG A 392 3.16 26.09 28.46
C ARG A 392 4.18 26.96 29.20
N GLY A 393 5.43 27.00 28.74
CA GLY A 393 6.46 27.90 29.28
C GLY A 393 6.09 29.37 29.09
N ALA A 394 5.68 29.76 27.88
CA ALA A 394 5.23 31.11 27.55
C ALA A 394 4.01 31.52 28.40
N MET A 395 3.00 30.65 28.52
CA MET A 395 1.81 30.89 29.35
C MET A 395 2.13 31.04 30.85
N GLN A 396 3.25 30.48 31.32
CA GLN A 396 3.73 30.62 32.71
C GLN A 396 4.61 31.86 32.91
N GLY A 397 4.68 32.77 31.93
CA GLY A 397 5.51 33.98 32.00
C GLY A 397 7.01 33.71 31.90
N LYS A 398 7.42 32.49 31.54
CA LYS A 398 8.83 32.20 31.28
C LYS A 398 9.18 32.74 29.89
N HIS A 399 9.70 33.96 29.83
CA HIS A 399 10.29 34.53 28.61
C HIS A 399 11.35 33.59 28.07
N HIS A 400 11.08 32.91 26.96
CA HIS A 400 12.10 32.16 26.23
C HIS A 400 11.95 32.43 24.73
N LYS A 401 12.91 33.18 24.19
CA LYS A 401 13.19 33.36 22.74
C LYS A 401 13.58 32.05 22.01
N VAL A 402 13.38 30.89 22.65
CA VAL A 402 13.99 29.61 22.27
C VAL A 402 13.27 28.92 21.11
N LEU A 403 12.06 29.37 20.75
CA LEU A 403 11.29 28.86 19.61
C LEU A 403 12.11 28.91 18.30
N PHE A 404 12.94 29.95 18.13
CA PHE A 404 13.77 30.13 16.94
C PHE A 404 15.21 29.68 17.12
N ASP A 405 15.76 29.71 18.33
CA ASP A 405 17.19 29.47 18.53
C ASP A 405 17.55 27.98 18.40
N GLN A 406 16.65 27.07 18.79
CA GLN A 406 16.87 25.61 18.76
C GLN A 406 16.21 24.88 17.59
N ALA A 407 15.31 25.53 16.85
CA ALA A 407 14.68 24.91 15.68
C ALA A 407 15.71 24.74 14.53
N PRO A 408 15.67 23.64 13.77
CA PRO A 408 16.41 23.50 12.53
C PRO A 408 16.15 24.71 11.61
N GLN A 409 17.17 25.23 10.93
CA GLN A 409 17.07 26.44 10.08
C GLN A 409 15.89 26.38 9.09
N GLU A 410 15.57 25.19 8.60
CA GLU A 410 14.48 24.90 7.66
C GLU A 410 13.08 25.12 8.27
N LEU A 411 12.90 24.80 9.55
CA LEU A 411 11.64 24.92 10.29
C LEU A 411 11.42 26.31 10.88
N LYS A 412 12.47 27.15 10.98
CA LYS A 412 12.37 28.47 11.60
C LYS A 412 11.39 29.39 10.88
N GLY A 413 11.31 29.31 9.55
CA GLY A 413 10.41 30.13 8.74
C GLY A 413 8.94 29.82 9.05
N ASP A 414 8.58 28.54 9.02
CA ASP A 414 7.21 28.10 9.28
C ASP A 414 6.83 28.31 10.74
N LEU A 415 7.71 27.99 11.70
CA LEU A 415 7.47 28.30 13.11
C LEU A 415 7.28 29.79 13.36
N ARG A 416 7.96 30.65 12.59
CA ARG A 416 7.84 32.10 12.70
C ARG A 416 6.51 32.59 12.16
N TYR A 417 6.15 32.12 10.98
CA TYR A 417 4.86 32.39 10.39
C TYR A 417 3.70 31.99 11.33
N ILE A 418 3.80 30.81 11.97
CA ILE A 418 2.78 30.33 12.89
C ILE A 418 2.76 31.15 14.17
N PHE A 419 3.93 31.46 14.73
CA PHE A 419 4.03 32.29 15.91
C PHE A 419 3.43 33.68 15.65
N ASP A 420 3.83 34.33 14.56
CA ASP A 420 3.37 35.67 14.16
C ASP A 420 1.87 35.67 13.80
N ALA A 421 1.32 34.56 13.31
CA ALA A 421 -0.12 34.41 13.07
C ALA A 421 -0.94 34.38 14.37
N ILE A 422 -0.36 33.86 15.46
CA ILE A 422 -1.01 33.79 16.78
C ILE A 422 -0.72 35.06 17.61
N ASP A 423 0.48 35.61 17.53
CA ASP A 423 0.97 36.83 18.22
C ASP A 423 0.41 38.10 17.56
N ARG A 424 -0.90 38.32 17.70
CA ARG A 424 -1.62 39.43 17.05
C ARG A 424 -1.19 40.80 17.55
N ASP A 425 -0.76 40.90 18.80
CA ASP A 425 -0.26 42.15 19.36
C ASP A 425 1.21 42.40 19.05
N HIS A 426 1.88 41.47 18.37
CA HIS A 426 3.30 41.50 18.04
C HIS A 426 4.20 41.76 19.26
N SER A 427 3.75 41.35 20.45
CA SER A 427 4.49 41.51 21.70
C SER A 427 5.72 40.58 21.77
N GLY A 428 5.81 39.60 20.87
CA GLY A 428 6.80 38.54 20.93
C GLY A 428 6.49 37.51 22.01
N SER A 429 5.25 37.49 22.51
CA SER A 429 4.80 36.58 23.58
C SER A 429 3.33 36.20 23.44
N LEU A 430 3.06 34.90 23.32
CA LEU A 430 1.68 34.43 23.13
C LEU A 430 0.87 34.52 24.43
N SER A 431 -0.20 35.33 24.39
CA SER A 431 -1.18 35.40 25.48
C SER A 431 -2.26 34.31 25.36
N LEU A 432 -2.92 34.02 26.48
CA LEU A 432 -4.01 33.04 26.55
C LEU A 432 -5.25 33.50 25.76
N GLN A 433 -5.44 34.82 25.63
CA GLN A 433 -6.51 35.42 24.82
C GLN A 433 -6.27 35.25 23.33
N GLU A 434 -5.06 35.48 22.86
CA GLU A 434 -4.69 35.31 21.45
C GLU A 434 -4.78 33.86 21.00
N LEU A 435 -4.29 32.93 21.82
CA LEU A 435 -4.44 31.50 21.59
C LEU A 435 -5.91 31.09 21.49
N ARG A 436 -6.73 31.54 22.44
CA ARG A 436 -8.17 31.23 22.46
C ARG A 436 -8.87 31.78 21.22
N TYR A 437 -8.54 33.01 20.84
CA TYR A 437 -9.10 33.64 19.64
C TYR A 437 -8.72 32.88 18.37
N HIS A 438 -7.44 32.51 18.22
CA HIS A 438 -6.96 31.81 17.04
C HIS A 438 -7.56 30.39 16.91
N PHE A 439 -7.72 29.65 18.02
CA PHE A 439 -8.38 28.34 17.99
C PHE A 439 -9.89 28.43 17.71
N GLN A 440 -10.56 29.45 18.23
CA GLN A 440 -11.99 29.69 17.94
C GLN A 440 -12.24 30.02 16.47
N GLN A 441 -11.33 30.77 15.81
CA GLN A 441 -11.44 30.99 14.38
C GLN A 441 -11.15 29.73 13.54
N ALA A 442 -10.22 28.88 13.98
CA ALA A 442 -9.88 27.64 13.26
C ALA A 442 -10.98 26.56 13.34
N GLU A 443 -11.84 26.58 14.37
CA GLU A 443 -12.98 25.65 14.52
C GLU A 443 -14.25 26.11 13.77
N HIS A 444 -14.32 27.37 13.37
CA HIS A 444 -15.42 27.93 12.59
C HIS A 444 -14.93 28.30 11.18
N PRO A 445 -14.87 27.34 10.24
CA PRO A 445 -14.77 27.72 8.83
C PRO A 445 -16.04 28.50 8.51
N LEU A 446 -15.91 29.80 8.22
CA LEU A 446 -17.01 30.56 7.63
C LEU A 446 -17.37 29.84 6.31
N SER A 447 -18.65 29.46 6.23
CA SER A 447 -19.35 28.72 5.17
C SER A 447 -18.79 28.82 3.76
#